data_AF-A0A068UVX4-F1
#
_entry.id   AF-A0A068UVX4-F1
#
_cell.length_a   1.000
_cell.length_b   1.000
_cell.length_c   1.000
_cell.angle_alpha   90.00
_cell.angle_beta   90.00
_cell.angle_gamma   90.00
#
_symmetry.space_group_name_H-M   'P 1'
#
loop_
_entity.id
_entity.type
_entity.pdbx_description
1 polymer ?
#
loop_
_entity_poly.entity_id
_entity_poly.type
_entity_poly.pdbx_seq_one_letter_code
_entity_poly.pdbx_strand_id
1 'polypeptide(L)'
;MEGSTIADVKPRISDNADRIKCWKFPDIAEADQLKTLRLPQEIWELQILRLLYTNSGLALLALGSNALHRLWKWQRSEWNLSGKSTASIIPQMWQPSSRALMSNDLSEAKPAEESPACIALSKNDSYVMSASGGKVSLFNMTTFKVMTTFMSPPPAATYLAFHPQDNNIIYNGIPSIAIGMEDSTIQIYNVRVDEVYFLVIPLDL
;
A
#
# COMPACT_ATOMS: atom_id res chain seq x y z
N MET A 1 -10.41 57.99 5.06
CA MET A 1 -10.50 57.17 3.83
C MET A 1 -9.12 56.58 3.65
N GLU A 2 -8.99 55.27 3.82
CA GLU A 2 -7.98 54.38 3.19
C GLU A 2 -8.06 53.03 3.89
N GLY A 3 -8.72 52.09 3.22
CA GLY A 3 -8.84 50.70 3.64
C GLY A 3 -7.60 49.92 3.23
N SER A 4 -7.10 49.10 4.15
CA SER A 4 -6.02 48.14 3.87
C SER A 4 -6.57 46.97 3.04
N THR A 5 -6.41 47.02 1.73
CA THR A 5 -6.56 45.85 0.86
C THR A 5 -5.39 44.90 1.08
N ILE A 6 -5.66 43.76 1.73
CA ILE A 6 -4.76 42.61 1.79
C ILE A 6 -4.66 42.07 0.36
N ALA A 7 -3.45 42.09 -0.20
CA ALA A 7 -3.19 41.58 -1.54
C ALA A 7 -3.44 40.07 -1.56
N ASP A 8 -4.40 39.66 -2.39
CA ASP A 8 -4.73 38.28 -2.68
C ASP A 8 -3.57 37.64 -3.46
N VAL A 9 -2.68 36.95 -2.75
CA VAL A 9 -1.53 36.26 -3.37
C VAL A 9 -2.04 34.94 -3.95
N LYS A 10 -2.59 35.02 -5.16
CA LYS A 10 -2.88 33.86 -6.00
C LYS A 10 -1.57 33.07 -6.20
N PRO A 11 -1.48 31.79 -5.79
CA PRO A 11 -0.29 30.99 -6.03
C PRO A 11 -0.14 30.83 -7.54
N ARG A 12 0.92 31.44 -8.09
CA ARG A 12 1.32 31.26 -9.48
C ARG A 12 1.82 29.82 -9.62
N ILE A 13 0.97 28.96 -10.17
CA ILE A 13 1.40 27.66 -10.67
C ILE A 13 2.45 27.96 -11.74
N SER A 14 3.71 27.69 -11.39
CA SER A 14 4.81 27.68 -12.34
C SER A 14 4.46 26.69 -13.43
N ASP A 15 4.29 27.19 -14.65
CA ASP A 15 3.95 26.46 -15.87
C ASP A 15 5.13 25.60 -16.37
N ASN A 16 5.69 24.79 -15.48
CA ASN A 16 6.74 23.83 -15.80
C ASN A 16 6.11 22.45 -16.08
N ALA A 17 5.06 22.46 -16.90
CA ALA A 17 4.39 21.28 -17.44
C ALA A 17 5.25 20.55 -18.50
N ASP A 18 6.42 21.09 -18.84
CA ASP A 18 7.25 20.64 -19.97
C ASP A 18 8.11 19.39 -19.70
N ARG A 19 7.93 18.69 -18.58
CA ARG A 19 8.66 17.42 -18.31
C ARG A 19 7.85 16.30 -17.67
N ILE A 20 6.52 16.31 -17.80
CA ILE A 20 5.80 15.04 -17.63
C ILE A 20 6.15 14.20 -18.87
N LYS A 21 7.18 13.35 -18.74
CA LYS A 21 7.40 12.23 -19.65
C LYS A 21 6.09 11.43 -19.64
N CYS A 22 5.22 11.72 -20.61
CA CYS A 22 4.08 10.89 -20.90
C CYS A 22 4.69 9.56 -21.33
N TRP A 23 4.67 8.57 -20.43
CA TRP A 23 5.10 7.22 -20.74
C TRP A 23 4.16 6.71 -21.82
N LYS A 24 4.58 6.80 -23.08
CA LYS A 24 3.91 6.12 -24.19
C LYS A 24 4.21 4.64 -23.99
N PHE A 25 3.34 3.96 -23.24
CA PHE A 25 3.36 2.51 -23.22
C PHE A 25 3.00 2.07 -24.65
N PRO A 26 3.79 1.19 -25.28
CA PRO A 26 3.32 0.55 -26.50
C PRO A 26 2.00 -0.17 -26.17
N ASP A 27 0.97 0.07 -26.98
CA ASP A 27 -0.28 -0.65 -26.84
C ASP A 27 0.01 -2.16 -26.91
N ILE A 28 -0.59 -2.93 -25.99
CA ILE A 28 -0.50 -4.39 -26.01
C ILE A 28 -1.34 -4.86 -27.20
N ALA A 29 -0.70 -4.92 -28.36
CA ALA A 29 -1.37 -5.21 -29.63
C ALA A 29 -1.54 -6.72 -29.86
N GLU A 30 -0.70 -7.55 -29.24
CA GLU A 30 -0.61 -8.98 -29.53
C GLU A 30 -0.63 -9.82 -28.24
N ALA A 31 -1.30 -10.97 -28.30
CA ALA A 31 -1.49 -11.84 -27.13
C ALA A 31 -0.21 -12.55 -26.67
N ASP A 32 0.80 -12.67 -27.53
CA ASP A 32 2.11 -13.26 -27.25
C ASP A 32 3.02 -12.35 -26.41
N GLN A 33 2.72 -11.05 -26.35
CA GLN A 33 3.36 -10.08 -25.44
C GLN A 33 2.93 -10.30 -23.98
N LEU A 34 1.82 -11.01 -23.76
CA LEU A 34 1.33 -11.36 -22.45
C LEU A 34 1.85 -12.73 -22.04
N LYS A 35 2.49 -12.78 -20.87
CA LYS A 35 2.84 -14.04 -20.23
C LYS A 35 2.01 -14.21 -18.97
N THR A 36 1.34 -15.35 -18.88
CA THR A 36 0.58 -15.72 -17.68
C THR A 36 1.40 -16.67 -16.82
N LEU A 37 1.27 -16.51 -15.51
CA LEU A 37 1.87 -17.36 -14.51
C LEU A 37 0.85 -17.65 -13.43
N ARG A 38 0.62 -18.93 -13.14
CA ARG A 38 -0.24 -19.34 -12.02
C ARG A 38 0.58 -19.43 -10.75
N LEU A 39 0.18 -18.68 -9.72
CA LEU A 39 0.82 -18.74 -8.42
C LEU A 39 0.41 -20.03 -7.67
N PRO A 40 1.32 -20.67 -6.93
CA PRO A 40 0.98 -21.79 -6.06
C PRO A 40 -0.01 -21.33 -4.98
N GLN A 41 -1.19 -21.94 -4.92
CA GLN A 41 -2.22 -21.63 -3.95
C GLN A 41 -2.91 -22.92 -3.48
N GLU A 42 -3.07 -23.07 -2.17
CA GLU A 42 -3.70 -24.24 -1.56
C GLU A 42 -5.23 -24.16 -1.54
N ILE A 43 -5.80 -22.95 -1.55
CA ILE A 43 -7.24 -22.70 -1.34
C ILE A 43 -7.83 -22.03 -2.58
N TRP A 44 -8.80 -22.70 -3.22
CA TRP A 44 -9.34 -22.33 -4.53
C TRP A 44 -10.48 -21.29 -4.47
N GLU A 45 -11.04 -21.05 -3.29
CA GLU A 45 -12.22 -20.18 -3.10
C GLU A 45 -11.89 -18.78 -2.53
N LEU A 46 -10.60 -18.41 -2.48
CA LEU A 46 -10.20 -17.12 -1.92
C LEU A 46 -10.14 -16.03 -3.00
N GLN A 47 -11.04 -15.05 -2.92
CA GLN A 47 -10.97 -13.84 -3.75
C GLN A 47 -9.76 -12.98 -3.32
N ILE A 48 -8.95 -12.57 -4.29
CA ILE A 48 -7.84 -11.64 -4.04
C ILE A 48 -8.35 -10.21 -4.19
N LEU A 49 -8.27 -9.43 -3.11
CA LEU A 49 -8.75 -8.06 -3.07
C LEU A 49 -7.67 -7.05 -3.43
N ARG A 50 -6.40 -7.33 -3.11
CA ARG A 50 -5.25 -6.48 -3.46
C ARG A 50 -4.02 -7.31 -3.81
N LEU A 51 -3.22 -6.79 -4.73
CA LEU A 51 -1.92 -7.32 -5.14
C LEU A 51 -0.88 -6.20 -5.08
N LEU A 52 0.32 -6.53 -4.62
CA LEU A 52 1.42 -5.58 -4.50
C LEU A 52 2.77 -6.26 -4.71
N TYR A 53 3.51 -5.81 -5.71
CA TYR A 53 4.93 -6.19 -5.84
C TYR A 53 5.76 -5.44 -4.80
N THR A 54 6.82 -6.08 -4.31
CA THR A 54 7.81 -5.37 -3.51
C THR A 54 8.58 -4.36 -4.36
N ASN A 55 9.06 -3.27 -3.76
CA ASN A 55 9.80 -2.24 -4.49
C ASN A 55 11.10 -2.79 -5.10
N SER A 56 11.71 -3.79 -4.44
CA SER A 56 12.84 -4.57 -4.96
C SER A 56 12.49 -5.44 -6.18
N GLY A 57 11.20 -5.72 -6.41
CA GLY A 57 10.72 -6.61 -7.45
C GLY A 57 10.99 -8.09 -7.20
N LEU A 58 11.32 -8.48 -5.96
CA LEU A 58 11.69 -9.86 -5.59
C LEU A 58 10.50 -10.69 -5.10
N ALA A 59 9.40 -10.04 -4.74
CA ALA A 59 8.25 -10.71 -4.16
C ALA A 59 6.92 -10.06 -4.57
N LEU A 60 5.85 -10.83 -4.42
CA LEU A 60 4.47 -10.43 -4.63
C LEU A 60 3.67 -10.74 -3.37
N LEU A 61 2.99 -9.74 -2.84
CA LEU A 61 2.09 -9.84 -1.71
C LEU A 61 0.64 -9.77 -2.22
N ALA A 62 -0.22 -10.65 -1.73
CA ALA A 62 -1.67 -10.59 -1.96
C ALA A 62 -2.42 -10.50 -0.63
N LEU A 63 -3.51 -9.74 -0.63
CA LEU A 63 -4.51 -9.72 0.44
C LEU A 63 -5.80 -10.38 -0.06
N GLY A 64 -6.26 -11.42 0.62
CA GLY A 64 -7.50 -12.12 0.32
C GLY A 64 -8.71 -11.56 1.05
N SER A 65 -9.91 -11.96 0.62
CA SER A 65 -11.18 -11.61 1.27
C SER A 65 -11.32 -12.14 2.70
N ASN A 66 -10.54 -13.15 3.07
CA ASN A 66 -10.45 -13.65 4.44
C ASN A 66 -9.46 -12.88 5.34
N ALA A 67 -9.04 -11.67 4.92
CA ALA A 67 -8.04 -10.84 5.59
C ALA A 67 -6.61 -11.43 5.72
N LEU A 68 -6.34 -12.59 5.11
CA LEU A 68 -5.00 -13.18 5.11
C LEU A 68 -4.13 -12.61 4.00
N HIS A 69 -2.88 -12.33 4.37
CA HIS A 69 -1.83 -12.00 3.42
C HIS A 69 -1.06 -13.25 3.00
N ARG A 70 -0.71 -13.30 1.72
CA ARG A 70 0.16 -14.34 1.15
C ARG A 70 1.32 -13.69 0.42
N LEU A 71 2.53 -14.16 0.70
CA LEU A 71 3.75 -13.65 0.11
C LEU A 71 4.39 -14.74 -0.76
N TRP A 72 4.64 -14.44 -2.02
CA TRP A 72 5.42 -15.29 -2.92
C TRP A 72 6.74 -14.60 -3.24
N LYS A 73 7.84 -15.35 -3.20
CA LYS A 73 9.18 -14.84 -3.50
C LYS A 73 9.76 -15.57 -4.70
N TRP A 74 10.36 -14.83 -5.61
CA TRP A 74 11.22 -15.39 -6.64
C TRP A 74 12.58 -15.72 -6.01
N GLN A 75 13.06 -16.93 -6.29
CA GLN A 75 14.38 -17.36 -5.81
C GLN A 75 15.43 -17.06 -6.87
N ARG A 76 16.64 -16.75 -6.38
CA ARG A 76 17.81 -16.69 -7.23
C ARG A 76 18.22 -18.11 -7.61
N SER A 77 18.32 -18.38 -8.90
CA SER A 77 18.73 -19.68 -9.45
C SER A 77 19.54 -19.46 -10.73
N GLU A 78 20.06 -20.54 -11.32
CA GLU A 78 20.74 -20.48 -12.62
C GLU A 78 19.84 -19.86 -13.71
N TRP A 79 18.53 -20.12 -13.62
CA TRP A 79 17.51 -19.61 -14.54
C TRP A 79 16.94 -18.25 -14.12
N ASN A 80 17.21 -17.79 -12.88
CA ASN A 80 16.85 -16.46 -12.39
C ASN A 80 18.03 -15.82 -11.64
N LEU A 81 19.05 -15.38 -12.36
CA LEU A 81 20.25 -14.81 -11.74
C LEU A 81 19.97 -13.57 -10.89
N SER A 82 18.91 -12.81 -11.21
CA SER A 82 18.53 -11.59 -10.48
C SER A 82 17.62 -11.85 -9.28
N GLY A 83 16.92 -12.99 -9.25
CA GLY A 83 15.86 -13.27 -8.29
C GLY A 83 14.62 -12.38 -8.44
N LYS A 84 14.53 -11.54 -9.48
CA LYS A 84 13.39 -10.64 -9.70
C LYS A 84 12.19 -11.38 -10.28
N SER A 85 11.04 -10.70 -10.21
CA SER A 85 9.77 -11.17 -10.73
C SER A 85 9.84 -11.42 -12.23
N THR A 86 9.30 -12.57 -12.62
CA THR A 86 9.21 -13.01 -14.01
C THR A 86 8.05 -13.97 -14.17
N ALA A 87 7.40 -13.94 -15.33
CA ALA A 87 6.36 -14.90 -15.68
C ALA A 87 6.92 -16.27 -16.13
N SER A 88 8.23 -16.39 -16.33
CA SER A 88 8.87 -17.65 -16.77
C SER A 88 9.23 -18.58 -15.62
N ILE A 89 9.22 -18.10 -14.38
CA ILE A 89 9.64 -18.87 -13.20
C ILE A 89 8.58 -18.69 -12.13
N ILE A 90 8.06 -19.82 -11.65
CA ILE A 90 7.04 -19.86 -10.60
C ILE A 90 7.68 -19.45 -9.27
N PRO A 91 7.19 -18.39 -8.59
CA PRO A 91 7.70 -18.04 -7.27
C PRO A 91 7.20 -19.05 -6.23
N GLN A 92 7.92 -19.14 -5.12
CA GLN A 92 7.55 -20.02 -4.02
C GLN A 92 6.77 -19.25 -2.95
N MET A 93 5.75 -19.89 -2.38
CA MET A 93 5.07 -19.33 -1.21
C MET A 93 6.06 -19.27 -0.06
N TRP A 94 6.20 -18.08 0.52
CA TRP A 94 7.11 -17.83 1.61
C TRP A 94 6.32 -17.62 2.89
N GLN A 95 6.79 -18.24 3.97
CA GLN A 95 6.29 -18.06 5.32
C GLN A 95 7.47 -17.95 6.29
N PRO A 96 7.33 -17.21 7.40
CA PRO A 96 8.36 -17.15 8.42
C PRO A 96 8.52 -18.51 9.11
N SER A 97 9.71 -18.78 9.65
CA SER A 97 9.99 -20.03 10.40
C SER A 97 9.11 -20.22 11.63
N SER A 98 8.60 -19.11 12.20
CA SER A 98 7.62 -19.11 13.28
C SER A 98 6.23 -19.62 12.87
N ARG A 99 5.98 -19.83 11.57
CA ARG A 99 4.65 -20.12 11.00
C ARG A 99 3.58 -19.07 11.35
N ALA A 100 4.01 -17.87 11.74
CA ALA A 100 3.10 -16.77 11.95
C ALA A 100 2.39 -16.44 10.63
N LEU A 101 1.10 -16.12 10.73
CA LEU A 101 0.29 -15.65 9.62
C LEU A 101 0.14 -14.13 9.73
N MET A 102 0.14 -13.45 8.60
CA MET A 102 -0.16 -12.02 8.53
C MET A 102 -1.64 -11.86 8.19
N SER A 103 -2.45 -11.48 9.19
CA SER A 103 -3.90 -11.32 9.06
C SER A 103 -4.34 -9.96 9.55
N ASN A 104 -5.27 -9.32 8.84
CA ASN A 104 -5.95 -8.14 9.35
C ASN A 104 -7.09 -8.51 10.28
N ASP A 105 -7.50 -7.53 11.09
CA ASP A 105 -8.76 -7.56 11.80
C ASP A 105 -9.91 -7.29 10.82
N LEU A 106 -11.00 -8.03 10.99
CA LEU A 106 -12.24 -7.83 10.26
C LEU A 106 -13.20 -6.94 11.06
N SER A 107 -14.03 -6.19 10.36
CA SER A 107 -15.14 -5.47 11.00
C SER A 107 -16.22 -6.44 11.46
N GLU A 108 -16.75 -6.27 12.67
CA GLU A 108 -17.93 -7.02 13.12
C GLU A 108 -19.23 -6.53 12.46
N ALA A 109 -19.23 -5.31 11.92
CA ALA A 109 -20.42 -4.66 11.38
C ALA A 109 -20.71 -5.00 9.91
N LYS A 110 -19.68 -5.39 9.14
CA LYS A 110 -19.79 -5.68 7.70
C LYS A 110 -19.07 -6.98 7.37
N PRO A 111 -19.57 -7.80 6.42
CA PRO A 111 -18.85 -8.95 5.91
C PRO A 111 -17.47 -8.55 5.36
N ALA A 112 -16.51 -9.47 5.44
CA ALA A 112 -15.14 -9.22 4.98
C ALA A 112 -15.06 -8.95 3.47
N GLU A 113 -15.95 -9.55 2.68
CA GLU A 113 -16.02 -9.40 1.22
C GLU A 113 -16.52 -8.01 0.79
N GLU A 114 -17.35 -7.38 1.61
CA GLU A 114 -17.91 -6.05 1.38
C GLU A 114 -17.08 -4.93 2.03
N SER A 115 -16.11 -5.32 2.86
CA SER A 115 -15.25 -4.40 3.57
C SER A 115 -14.14 -3.88 2.67
N PRO A 116 -13.82 -2.57 2.72
CA PRO A 116 -12.69 -2.05 1.96
C PRO A 116 -11.39 -2.70 2.43
N ALA A 117 -10.60 -3.15 1.46
CA ALA A 117 -9.27 -3.69 1.68
C ALA A 117 -8.23 -2.75 1.09
N CYS A 118 -7.19 -2.45 1.84
CA CYS A 118 -6.09 -1.60 1.39
C CYS A 118 -4.76 -2.12 1.92
N ILE A 119 -3.72 -1.99 1.10
CA ILE A 119 -2.35 -2.37 1.43
C ILE A 119 -1.40 -1.30 0.92
N ALA A 120 -0.36 -1.00 1.70
CA ALA A 120 0.74 -0.13 1.31
C ALA A 120 2.05 -0.73 1.80
N LEU A 121 3.10 -0.64 0.99
CA LEU A 121 4.42 -1.17 1.32
C LEU A 121 5.39 -0.05 1.65
N SER A 122 6.19 -0.23 2.70
CA SER A 122 7.28 0.68 3.01
C SER A 122 8.34 0.65 1.91
N LYS A 123 9.04 1.76 1.70
CA LYS A 123 10.04 1.89 0.62
C LYS A 123 11.16 0.84 0.64
N ASN A 124 11.48 0.34 1.84
CA ASN A 124 12.52 -0.67 2.07
C ASN A 124 11.97 -2.11 2.11
N ASP A 125 10.73 -2.34 1.69
CA ASP A 125 10.04 -3.64 1.67
C ASP A 125 9.95 -4.38 3.02
N SER A 126 10.29 -3.70 4.12
CA SER A 126 10.40 -4.32 5.44
C SER A 126 9.10 -4.29 6.22
N TYR A 127 8.17 -3.39 5.87
CA TYR A 127 6.90 -3.23 6.52
C TYR A 127 5.76 -3.08 5.52
N VAL A 128 4.59 -3.59 5.89
CA VAL A 128 3.35 -3.37 5.16
C VAL A 128 2.31 -2.81 6.11
N MET A 129 1.61 -1.77 5.66
CA MET A 129 0.40 -1.31 6.32
C MET A 129 -0.81 -1.89 5.61
N SER A 130 -1.77 -2.39 6.38
CA SER A 130 -2.91 -3.09 5.81
C SER A 130 -4.17 -2.95 6.66
N ALA A 131 -5.33 -2.97 6.00
CA ALA A 131 -6.65 -2.99 6.64
C ALA A 131 -7.67 -3.75 5.77
N SER A 132 -8.68 -4.32 6.43
CA SER A 132 -9.79 -5.08 5.83
C SER A 132 -11.12 -4.73 6.51
N GLY A 133 -11.46 -3.44 6.55
CA GLY A 133 -12.64 -2.90 7.25
C GLY A 133 -12.51 -2.76 8.77
N GLY A 134 -11.63 -3.54 9.39
CA GLY A 134 -11.24 -3.38 10.79
C GLY A 134 -10.17 -2.31 11.00
N LYS A 135 -9.33 -2.52 12.03
CA LYS A 135 -8.23 -1.61 12.38
C LYS A 135 -7.13 -1.64 11.33
N VAL A 136 -6.40 -0.53 11.20
CA VAL A 136 -5.23 -0.45 10.31
C VAL A 136 -4.02 -1.00 11.06
N SER A 137 -3.34 -2.00 10.53
CA SER A 137 -2.17 -2.61 11.20
C SER A 137 -0.89 -2.45 10.38
N LEU A 138 0.22 -2.21 11.08
CA LEU A 138 1.58 -2.26 10.52
C LEU A 138 2.18 -3.63 10.82
N PHE A 139 2.57 -4.36 9.78
CA PHE A 139 3.20 -5.67 9.91
C PHE A 139 4.66 -5.63 9.49
N ASN A 140 5.46 -6.46 10.14
CA ASN A 140 6.82 -6.76 9.71
C ASN A 140 6.80 -7.84 8.62
N MET A 141 7.36 -7.55 7.44
CA MET A 141 7.36 -8.46 6.28
C MET A 141 8.25 -9.70 6.47
N THR A 142 9.18 -9.68 7.42
CA THR A 142 10.12 -10.77 7.71
C THR A 142 9.62 -11.71 8.80
N THR A 143 8.74 -11.25 9.69
CA THR A 143 8.25 -12.08 10.81
C THR A 143 6.74 -12.28 10.80
N PHE A 144 6.02 -11.53 9.96
CA PHE A 144 4.56 -11.45 9.90
C PHE A 144 3.90 -10.97 11.21
N LYS A 145 4.69 -10.48 12.16
CA LYS A 145 4.16 -9.92 13.40
C LYS A 145 3.59 -8.54 13.16
N VAL A 146 2.45 -8.27 13.80
CA VAL A 146 1.94 -6.92 14.01
C VAL A 146 2.95 -6.16 14.86
N MET A 147 3.40 -5.02 14.35
CA MET A 147 4.27 -4.08 15.06
C MET A 147 3.43 -3.11 15.89
N THR A 148 2.32 -2.66 15.32
CA THR A 148 1.38 -1.73 15.94
C THR A 148 0.08 -1.73 15.14
N THR A 149 -1.00 -1.33 15.79
CA THR A 149 -2.33 -1.21 15.20
C THR A 149 -2.87 0.17 15.51
N PHE A 150 -3.41 0.81 14.49
CA PHE A 150 -3.92 2.17 14.52
C PHE A 150 -5.42 2.14 14.30
N MET A 151 -6.10 3.06 14.97
CA MET A 151 -7.51 3.39 14.78
C MET A 151 -8.51 2.26 15.09
N SER A 152 -9.62 2.59 15.76
CA SER A 152 -10.72 1.67 16.06
C SER A 152 -12.02 2.46 16.30
N PRO A 153 -13.19 2.01 15.79
CA PRO A 153 -13.66 1.99 14.40
C PRO A 153 -14.29 3.36 13.99
N PRO A 154 -15.33 3.40 13.14
CA PRO A 154 -15.40 4.00 11.79
C PRO A 154 -14.94 5.47 11.66
N PRO A 155 -14.53 5.89 10.44
CA PRO A 155 -14.76 5.21 9.16
C PRO A 155 -13.73 4.11 8.84
N ALA A 156 -14.06 3.23 7.90
CA ALA A 156 -13.10 2.22 7.43
C ALA A 156 -12.06 2.83 6.49
N ALA A 157 -10.81 2.35 6.57
CA ALA A 157 -9.77 2.77 5.64
C ALA A 157 -10.00 2.14 4.25
N THR A 158 -10.05 2.99 3.23
CA THR A 158 -10.23 2.62 1.82
C THR A 158 -8.92 2.67 1.03
N TYR A 159 -7.97 3.49 1.47
CA TYR A 159 -6.66 3.62 0.84
C TYR A 159 -5.56 3.94 1.85
N LEU A 160 -4.34 3.50 1.56
CA LEU A 160 -3.16 3.72 2.39
C LEU A 160 -2.00 4.17 1.50
N ALA A 161 -1.25 5.17 1.94
CA ALA A 161 -0.05 5.60 1.27
C ALA A 161 1.04 6.00 2.26
N PHE A 162 2.24 5.46 2.07
CA PHE A 162 3.44 5.94 2.73
C PHE A 162 3.90 7.25 2.08
N HIS A 163 4.30 8.23 2.90
CA HIS A 163 4.86 9.47 2.41
C HIS A 163 6.23 9.25 1.71
N PRO A 164 6.43 9.74 0.47
CA PRO A 164 7.56 9.35 -0.39
C PRO A 164 8.93 9.91 0.03
N GLN A 165 8.97 10.98 0.84
CA GLN A 165 10.21 11.64 1.29
C GLN A 165 10.78 11.07 2.59
N ASP A 166 10.09 10.15 3.26
CA ASP A 166 10.54 9.56 4.54
C ASP A 166 11.61 8.46 4.32
N ASN A 167 12.73 8.88 3.74
CA ASN A 167 13.83 8.03 3.32
C ASN A 167 15.10 8.14 4.18
N ASN A 168 15.03 8.86 5.29
CA ASN A 168 16.07 8.96 6.33
C ASN A 168 15.35 9.47 7.61
N ILE A 169 15.48 8.84 8.77
CA ILE A 169 16.53 9.08 9.78
C ILE A 169 16.15 8.26 11.03
N ILE A 170 16.93 7.19 11.29
CA ILE A 170 17.12 6.66 12.65
C ILE A 170 17.68 7.85 13.46
N TYR A 171 16.82 8.51 14.26
CA TYR A 171 16.86 9.89 14.81
C TYR A 171 16.12 10.98 13.98
N ASN A 172 14.85 11.25 14.31
CA ASN A 172 14.02 12.37 13.77
C ASN A 172 13.26 12.25 12.41
N GLY A 173 13.29 11.13 11.65
CA GLY A 173 12.32 10.83 10.58
C GLY A 173 11.66 9.44 10.71
N ILE A 174 10.32 9.35 10.74
CA ILE A 174 9.49 8.12 10.63
C ILE A 174 8.23 8.49 9.83
N PRO A 175 7.73 7.59 8.97
CA PRO A 175 6.73 7.87 7.93
C PRO A 175 5.43 8.48 8.45
N SER A 176 5.05 9.61 7.85
CA SER A 176 3.64 10.03 7.84
C SER A 176 2.86 9.14 6.87
N ILE A 177 1.65 8.76 7.26
CA ILE A 177 0.81 7.86 6.48
C ILE A 177 -0.47 8.58 6.14
N ALA A 178 -0.77 8.67 4.86
CA ALA A 178 -2.06 9.14 4.40
C ALA A 178 -3.03 7.96 4.35
N ILE A 179 -4.18 8.13 4.98
CA ILE A 179 -5.25 7.14 5.08
C ILE A 179 -6.50 7.77 4.48
N GLY A 180 -6.98 7.21 3.37
CA GLY A 180 -8.28 7.55 2.81
C GLY A 180 -9.36 6.78 3.52
N MET A 181 -10.43 7.44 3.92
CA MET A 181 -11.50 6.89 4.75
C MET A 181 -12.82 6.80 3.97
N GLU A 182 -13.73 5.92 4.40
CA GLU A 182 -15.05 5.71 3.75
C GLU A 182 -15.96 6.95 3.82
N ASP A 183 -15.75 7.85 4.79
CA ASP A 183 -16.49 9.11 4.94
C ASP A 183 -15.92 10.26 4.07
N SER A 184 -15.09 9.94 3.08
CA SER A 184 -14.40 10.90 2.20
C SER A 184 -13.37 11.80 2.90
N THR A 185 -12.94 11.46 4.12
CA THR A 185 -11.82 12.16 4.78
C THR A 185 -10.47 11.56 4.40
N ILE A 186 -9.43 12.40 4.46
CA ILE A 186 -8.04 11.96 4.41
C ILE A 186 -7.41 12.28 5.75
N GLN A 187 -6.90 11.25 6.41
CA GLN A 187 -6.19 11.36 7.67
C GLN A 187 -4.69 11.19 7.42
N ILE A 188 -3.89 12.07 8.02
CA ILE A 188 -2.43 11.96 8.06
C ILE A 188 -2.05 11.47 9.45
N TYR A 189 -1.66 10.21 9.54
CA TYR A 189 -1.26 9.60 10.79
C TYR A 189 0.26 9.70 10.99
N ASN A 190 0.66 10.23 12.14
CA ASN A 190 2.04 10.30 12.57
C ASN A 190 2.33 9.18 13.58
N VAL A 191 3.03 8.16 13.09
CA VAL A 191 3.36 6.94 13.85
C VAL A 191 4.22 7.22 15.10
N ARG A 192 4.97 8.33 15.16
CA ARG A 192 5.86 8.61 16.31
C ARG A 192 5.12 9.05 17.55
N VAL A 193 4.21 9.99 17.35
CA VAL A 193 3.50 10.67 18.43
C VAL A 193 2.11 10.08 18.65
N ASP A 194 1.73 9.09 17.83
CA ASP A 194 0.40 8.48 17.83
C ASP A 194 -0.71 9.52 17.62
N GLU A 195 -0.45 10.51 16.75
CA GLU A 195 -1.37 11.60 16.46
C GLU A 195 -1.94 11.50 15.04
N VAL A 196 -3.20 11.93 14.91
CA VAL A 196 -3.94 11.99 13.65
C VAL A 196 -4.19 13.44 13.30
N TYR A 197 -3.77 13.85 12.11
CA TYR A 197 -4.14 15.14 11.52
C TYR A 197 -5.18 14.91 10.42
N PHE A 198 -6.19 15.77 10.36
CA PHE A 198 -7.22 15.70 9.33
C PHE A 198 -6.89 16.69 8.23
N LEU A 199 -6.80 16.21 6.99
CA LEU A 199 -6.75 17.08 5.83
C LEU A 199 -8.20 17.32 5.38
N VAL A 200 -8.74 18.48 5.73
CA VAL A 200 -9.95 18.99 5.09
C VAL A 200 -9.50 19.70 3.82
N ILE A 201 -9.84 19.15 2.66
CA ILE A 201 -9.68 19.89 1.39
C ILE A 201 -10.92 20.78 1.28
N PRO A 202 -10.82 22.11 1.51
CA PRO A 202 -11.93 22.99 1.19
C PRO A 202 -12.19 22.89 -0.31
N LEU A 203 -13.35 22.36 -0.66
CA LEU A 203 -13.86 22.44 -2.03
C LEU A 203 -14.38 23.87 -2.23
N ASP A 204 -13.46 24.81 -2.42
CA ASP A 204 -13.82 26.10 -3.00
C ASP A 204 -13.94 25.88 -4.51
N LEU A 205 -15.18 25.60 -4.95
CA LEU A 205 -15.62 25.55 -6.34
C LEU A 205 -16.12 26.92 -6.80
#